data_AF-A0AAC9SLM1-F1
#
_entry.id   AF-A0AAC9SLM1-F1
#
_cell.length_a   1.000
_cell.length_b   1.000
_cell.length_c   1.000
_cell.angle_alpha   90.00
_cell.angle_beta   90.00
_cell.angle_gamma   90.00
#
_symmetry.space_group_name_H-M   'P 1'
#
loop_
_entity.id
_entity.type
_entity.pdbx_description
1 polymer ?
#
loop_
_entity_poly.entity_id
_entity_poly.type
_entity_poly.pdbx_seq_one_letter_code
_entity_poly.pdbx_strand_id
1 'polypeptide(L)'
;MSAGGYVSGTTLNNGKLTVLDGGTVTDATTHDYGNVTLISGTVNNLSATGGGITMTGGTLSGGTFQSGATMTVSAGTVDGIININNNGHANVSGGTVSDINIASGGSGAITGGSVADVTVSSGGTVNFSSGATLTDTLTLSSGATASITGNTGGTVDLGDGYTSGLTITGLNTSTDTNVTTTINGWTKDSQIDLQYVTFDNAKWVYADKNTVAITTKDATTGDTYTVTLNIPNVEETGFNLVNDNQGGTTIVTCFLAGSMICTPNGDVAVEDIQIGDQLVTFDWEHDKEVTRPVVWVGKAHAKVRADLPDDEAGYPVRIIKNAISDGVPYKDMLITAEHCLCFEGKFVPVRMLVNGFSIFYDKSITSYDYYHVETDQHSVITADGMLTESYLDTGNRRTFRQEGQVATLCGSVRNWEEDAGAPLCVDRACVEPLFHKLEARGNCVIGHNVPSKQTVLVADPNLHLVTQAGAVVRPVRQEGQHYSFMLPANTQSVRIVSRASRPADVIGPFVDDRRQMGVAVADVHFTTAKKLYPITAHLQAEKPEGWHDTDWTDCAWTNGNAVLPLGDFTKGNMGLLSLTVRAAGPYLLGESDKQARVLSA
;
A
#
# COMPACT_ATOMS: atom_id res chain seq x y z
N MET A 1 -37.07 -7.97 -30.18
CA MET A 1 -37.23 -8.33 -31.59
C MET A 1 -37.22 -9.83 -31.73
N SER A 2 -38.10 -10.39 -32.56
CA SER A 2 -38.09 -11.80 -32.97
C SER A 2 -37.15 -12.03 -34.16
N ALA A 3 -36.99 -13.28 -34.58
CA ALA A 3 -36.07 -13.65 -35.65
C ALA A 3 -36.32 -12.95 -36.98
N GLY A 4 -35.25 -12.42 -37.57
CA GLY A 4 -35.25 -11.67 -38.84
C GLY A 4 -35.60 -10.19 -38.72
N GLY A 5 -35.78 -9.65 -37.51
CA GLY A 5 -36.09 -8.23 -37.29
C GLY A 5 -34.86 -7.32 -37.47
N TYR A 6 -35.04 -6.19 -38.15
CA TYR A 6 -34.03 -5.14 -38.30
C TYR A 6 -34.54 -3.83 -37.69
N VAL A 7 -33.76 -3.23 -36.80
CA VAL A 7 -34.05 -1.93 -36.18
C VAL A 7 -32.83 -1.04 -36.26
N SER A 8 -33.00 0.22 -36.65
CA SER A 8 -31.93 1.20 -36.79
C SER A 8 -32.28 2.50 -36.09
N GLY A 9 -31.30 3.19 -35.51
CA GLY A 9 -31.44 4.56 -35.00
C GLY A 9 -32.42 4.71 -33.83
N THR A 10 -32.56 3.67 -33.00
CA THR A 10 -33.50 3.68 -31.87
C THR A 10 -32.88 4.29 -30.63
N THR A 11 -33.59 5.22 -29.99
CA THR A 11 -33.20 5.81 -28.71
C THR A 11 -34.01 5.23 -27.56
N LEU A 12 -33.34 4.74 -26.53
CA LEU A 12 -33.94 4.17 -25.32
C LEU A 12 -33.66 5.09 -24.13
N ASN A 13 -34.70 5.76 -23.64
CA ASN A 13 -34.66 6.55 -22.40
C ASN A 13 -35.40 5.73 -21.33
N ASN A 14 -34.67 5.14 -20.38
CA ASN A 14 -35.23 4.24 -19.34
C ASN A 14 -35.97 2.99 -19.89
N GLY A 15 -35.84 2.71 -21.19
CA GLY A 15 -36.51 1.61 -21.88
C GLY A 15 -35.59 0.40 -22.11
N LYS A 16 -36.18 -0.77 -22.37
CA LYS A 16 -35.45 -2.02 -22.64
C LYS A 16 -35.70 -2.51 -24.06
N LEU A 17 -34.65 -2.84 -24.79
CA LEU A 17 -34.71 -3.53 -26.08
C LEU A 17 -34.08 -4.90 -25.96
N THR A 18 -34.83 -5.97 -26.21
CA THR A 18 -34.27 -7.34 -26.24
C THR A 18 -34.05 -7.79 -27.68
N VAL A 19 -32.83 -8.23 -27.99
CA VAL A 19 -32.43 -8.77 -29.29
C VAL A 19 -32.31 -10.29 -29.18
N LEU A 20 -33.07 -10.98 -30.03
CA LEU A 20 -33.14 -12.44 -30.11
C LEU A 20 -32.56 -12.91 -31.45
N ASP A 21 -32.52 -14.23 -31.63
CA ASP A 21 -31.83 -14.90 -32.73
C ASP A 21 -32.22 -14.34 -34.10
N GLY A 22 -31.25 -14.06 -34.96
CA GLY A 22 -31.47 -13.44 -36.27
C GLY A 22 -31.95 -11.98 -36.26
N GLY A 23 -32.02 -11.32 -35.10
CA GLY A 23 -32.30 -9.89 -34.99
C GLY A 23 -31.05 -9.04 -35.16
N THR A 24 -31.17 -7.89 -35.82
CA THR A 24 -30.09 -6.91 -36.00
C THR A 24 -30.52 -5.54 -35.52
N VAL A 25 -29.72 -4.93 -34.65
CA VAL A 25 -29.87 -3.54 -34.21
C VAL A 25 -28.67 -2.74 -34.69
N THR A 26 -28.89 -1.59 -35.30
CA THR A 26 -27.82 -0.68 -35.73
C THR A 26 -28.02 0.72 -35.17
N ASP A 27 -26.93 1.36 -34.75
CA ASP A 27 -26.90 2.76 -34.30
C ASP A 27 -27.93 3.05 -33.19
N ALA A 28 -28.12 2.10 -32.27
CA ALA A 28 -28.96 2.32 -31.10
C ALA A 28 -28.29 3.31 -30.15
N THR A 29 -29.11 4.09 -29.44
CA THR A 29 -28.65 5.00 -28.40
C THR A 29 -29.36 4.71 -27.08
N THR A 30 -28.62 4.60 -25.97
CA THR A 30 -29.21 4.51 -24.62
C THR A 30 -28.88 5.74 -23.79
N HIS A 31 -29.86 6.22 -23.04
CA HIS A 31 -29.71 7.26 -22.02
C HIS A 31 -30.30 6.78 -20.68
N ASP A 32 -29.88 7.41 -19.58
CA ASP A 32 -30.36 7.15 -18.22
C ASP A 32 -30.28 5.65 -17.87
N TYR A 33 -31.40 4.97 -17.62
CA TYR A 33 -31.46 3.52 -17.35
C TYR A 33 -31.81 2.67 -18.60
N GLY A 34 -31.66 3.23 -19.81
CA GLY A 34 -31.95 2.52 -21.06
C GLY A 34 -31.01 1.35 -21.30
N ASN A 35 -31.52 0.17 -21.67
CA ASN A 35 -30.69 -1.03 -21.80
C ASN A 35 -31.05 -1.87 -23.05
N VAL A 36 -30.01 -2.30 -23.78
CA VAL A 36 -30.12 -3.34 -24.80
C VAL A 36 -29.73 -4.69 -24.19
N THR A 37 -30.65 -5.63 -24.16
CA THR A 37 -30.36 -7.02 -23.76
C THR A 37 -30.14 -7.87 -25.00
N LEU A 38 -28.91 -8.31 -25.22
CA LEU A 38 -28.52 -9.15 -26.35
C LEU A 38 -28.44 -10.60 -25.87
N ILE A 39 -29.41 -11.41 -26.31
CA ILE A 39 -29.48 -12.85 -26.00
C ILE A 39 -28.87 -13.65 -27.16
N SER A 40 -29.18 -13.23 -28.39
CA SER A 40 -28.65 -13.77 -29.64
C SER A 40 -28.91 -12.75 -30.75
N GLY A 41 -28.25 -12.89 -31.92
CA GLY A 41 -28.30 -11.86 -32.98
C GLY A 41 -27.16 -10.85 -32.88
N THR A 42 -27.35 -9.65 -33.46
CA THR A 42 -26.25 -8.68 -33.64
C THR A 42 -26.66 -7.26 -33.26
N VAL A 43 -25.79 -6.55 -32.55
CA VAL A 43 -25.87 -5.10 -32.31
C VAL A 43 -24.65 -4.44 -32.92
N ASN A 44 -24.84 -3.42 -33.76
CA ASN A 44 -23.76 -2.68 -34.39
C ASN A 44 -23.81 -1.22 -33.92
N ASN A 45 -22.65 -0.67 -33.55
CA ASN A 45 -22.46 0.75 -33.20
C ASN A 45 -23.42 1.26 -32.10
N LEU A 46 -23.42 0.65 -30.92
CA LEU A 46 -24.22 1.15 -29.79
C LEU A 46 -23.58 2.41 -29.18
N SER A 47 -24.34 3.49 -29.04
CA SER A 47 -23.91 4.68 -28.29
C SER A 47 -24.64 4.75 -26.95
N ALA A 48 -23.93 4.83 -25.84
CA ALA A 48 -24.52 4.82 -24.51
C ALA A 48 -24.01 5.99 -23.64
N THR A 49 -24.95 6.83 -23.20
CA THR A 49 -24.76 8.00 -22.32
C THR A 49 -25.65 7.81 -21.09
N GLY A 50 -25.30 6.81 -20.28
CA GLY A 50 -26.18 6.15 -19.30
C GLY A 50 -26.75 4.83 -19.82
N GLY A 51 -26.97 3.88 -18.90
CA GLY A 51 -27.59 2.59 -19.21
C GLY A 51 -26.60 1.63 -19.87
N GLY A 52 -26.91 1.08 -21.04
CA GLY A 52 -25.94 0.37 -21.88
C GLY A 52 -26.42 -0.96 -22.45
N ILE A 53 -25.57 -1.99 -22.42
CA ILE A 53 -25.87 -3.31 -23.00
C ILE A 53 -25.57 -4.44 -22.02
N THR A 54 -26.44 -5.46 -22.03
CA THR A 54 -26.23 -6.72 -21.32
C THR A 54 -26.25 -7.87 -22.32
N MET A 55 -25.10 -8.52 -22.50
CA MET A 55 -24.88 -9.63 -23.42
C MET A 55 -24.86 -10.96 -22.66
N THR A 56 -25.74 -11.87 -23.07
CA THR A 56 -25.82 -13.28 -22.65
C THR A 56 -25.59 -14.24 -23.83
N GLY A 57 -25.22 -13.68 -24.98
CA GLY A 57 -24.97 -14.35 -26.26
C GLY A 57 -24.93 -13.30 -27.38
N GLY A 58 -24.89 -13.75 -28.64
CA GLY A 58 -24.88 -12.86 -29.81
C GLY A 58 -23.57 -12.09 -30.04
N THR A 59 -23.61 -11.11 -30.93
CA THR A 59 -22.44 -10.32 -31.34
C THR A 59 -22.68 -8.82 -31.17
N LEU A 60 -21.74 -8.13 -30.52
CA LEU A 60 -21.66 -6.66 -30.53
C LEU A 60 -20.48 -6.27 -31.42
N SER A 61 -20.74 -5.54 -32.50
CA SER A 61 -19.70 -5.04 -33.41
C SER A 61 -19.60 -3.52 -33.32
N GLY A 62 -18.96 -3.06 -32.25
CA GLY A 62 -18.67 -1.65 -32.01
C GLY A 62 -19.65 -0.93 -31.10
N GLY A 63 -19.12 0.02 -30.33
CA GLY A 63 -19.91 0.86 -29.44
C GLY A 63 -19.09 1.85 -28.63
N THR A 64 -19.78 2.82 -28.05
CA THR A 64 -19.20 3.85 -27.19
C THR A 64 -20.01 3.94 -25.90
N PHE A 65 -19.34 3.83 -24.76
CA PHE A 65 -19.94 3.85 -23.43
C PHE A 65 -19.33 4.98 -22.61
N GLN A 66 -20.16 5.88 -22.10
CA GLN A 66 -19.73 7.04 -21.32
C GLN A 66 -20.83 7.48 -20.34
N SER A 67 -20.48 8.38 -19.41
CA SER A 67 -21.44 9.02 -18.49
C SER A 67 -22.30 8.04 -17.69
N GLY A 68 -21.68 7.01 -17.09
CA GLY A 68 -22.35 5.97 -16.30
C GLY A 68 -22.85 4.78 -17.11
N ALA A 69 -22.63 4.76 -18.43
CA ALA A 69 -23.01 3.63 -19.27
C ALA A 69 -22.14 2.40 -19.03
N THR A 70 -22.76 1.21 -19.12
CA THR A 70 -22.12 -0.07 -18.86
C THR A 70 -22.30 -1.05 -20.02
N MET A 71 -21.20 -1.66 -20.46
CA MET A 71 -21.19 -2.88 -21.25
C MET A 71 -21.03 -4.08 -20.32
N THR A 72 -21.98 -5.01 -20.31
CA THR A 72 -21.88 -6.26 -19.54
C THR A 72 -21.86 -7.45 -20.48
N VAL A 73 -20.81 -8.27 -20.43
CA VAL A 73 -20.64 -9.48 -21.24
C VAL A 73 -20.51 -10.70 -20.34
N SER A 74 -21.50 -11.59 -20.42
CA SER A 74 -21.49 -12.88 -19.72
C SER A 74 -21.31 -14.06 -20.68
N ALA A 75 -21.71 -13.89 -21.93
CA ALA A 75 -21.46 -14.80 -23.04
C ALA A 75 -21.67 -14.05 -24.37
N GLY A 76 -21.20 -14.64 -25.47
CA GLY A 76 -21.23 -14.05 -26.82
C GLY A 76 -19.88 -13.48 -27.23
N THR A 77 -19.90 -12.68 -28.29
CA THR A 77 -18.70 -12.13 -28.92
C THR A 77 -18.80 -10.62 -29.08
N VAL A 78 -17.76 -9.90 -28.69
CA VAL A 78 -17.56 -8.52 -29.09
C VAL A 78 -16.47 -8.52 -30.16
N ASP A 79 -16.83 -8.12 -31.37
CA ASP A 79 -15.98 -8.15 -32.56
C ASP A 79 -16.11 -6.80 -33.29
N GLY A 80 -15.36 -5.82 -32.79
CA GLY A 80 -15.38 -4.44 -33.25
C GLY A 80 -15.04 -3.45 -32.13
N ILE A 81 -14.58 -2.27 -32.53
CA ILE A 81 -14.00 -1.28 -31.61
C ILE A 81 -15.00 -0.81 -30.55
N ILE A 82 -14.70 -1.08 -29.29
CA ILE A 82 -15.43 -0.56 -28.13
C ILE A 82 -14.65 0.59 -27.52
N ASN A 83 -15.30 1.74 -27.34
CA ASN A 83 -14.73 2.88 -26.63
C ASN A 83 -15.40 3.04 -25.27
N ILE A 84 -14.62 2.94 -24.21
CA ILE A 84 -15.04 3.19 -22.83
C ILE A 84 -14.44 4.54 -22.41
N ASN A 85 -15.27 5.59 -22.42
CA ASN A 85 -14.85 6.95 -22.10
C ASN A 85 -15.18 7.28 -20.64
N ASN A 86 -15.06 8.56 -20.27
CA ASN A 86 -15.26 9.06 -18.91
C ASN A 86 -16.57 8.54 -18.26
N ASN A 87 -16.44 7.90 -17.09
CA ASN A 87 -17.49 7.21 -16.34
C ASN A 87 -18.18 6.06 -17.10
N GLY A 88 -17.60 5.56 -18.19
CA GLY A 88 -18.03 4.35 -18.86
C GLY A 88 -17.41 3.11 -18.21
N HIS A 89 -18.12 1.98 -18.30
CA HIS A 89 -17.66 0.72 -17.70
C HIS A 89 -17.82 -0.46 -18.67
N ALA A 90 -16.80 -1.31 -18.72
CA ALA A 90 -16.88 -2.64 -19.34
C ALA A 90 -16.76 -3.72 -18.27
N ASN A 91 -17.76 -4.59 -18.14
CA ASN A 91 -17.74 -5.75 -17.26
C ASN A 91 -17.78 -7.02 -18.11
N VAL A 92 -16.71 -7.80 -18.08
CA VAL A 92 -16.59 -9.05 -18.84
C VAL A 92 -16.41 -10.20 -17.85
N SER A 93 -17.40 -11.08 -17.80
CA SER A 93 -17.43 -12.26 -16.94
C SER A 93 -17.39 -13.58 -17.73
N GLY A 94 -17.53 -13.50 -19.05
CA GLY A 94 -17.48 -14.62 -19.98
C GLY A 94 -17.54 -14.15 -21.44
N GLY A 95 -17.49 -15.10 -22.38
CA GLY A 95 -17.47 -14.80 -23.82
C GLY A 95 -16.08 -14.44 -24.35
N THR A 96 -16.06 -13.91 -25.58
CA THR A 96 -14.84 -13.47 -26.29
C THR A 96 -14.96 -11.98 -26.63
N VAL A 97 -14.01 -11.16 -26.20
CA VAL A 97 -14.05 -9.71 -26.40
C VAL A 97 -12.73 -9.23 -26.98
N SER A 98 -12.78 -8.47 -28.08
CA SER A 98 -11.58 -7.81 -28.64
C SER A 98 -11.77 -6.31 -28.77
N ASP A 99 -10.67 -5.59 -29.03
CA ASP A 99 -10.65 -4.19 -29.48
C ASP A 99 -11.31 -3.21 -28.49
N ILE A 100 -10.95 -3.30 -27.21
CA ILE A 100 -11.44 -2.38 -26.18
C ILE A 100 -10.47 -1.22 -25.99
N ASN A 101 -10.92 -0.01 -26.26
CA ASN A 101 -10.23 1.24 -25.93
C ASN A 101 -10.81 1.84 -24.66
N ILE A 102 -10.00 1.95 -23.61
CA ILE A 102 -10.37 2.58 -22.34
C ILE A 102 -9.66 3.94 -22.26
N ALA A 103 -10.44 5.00 -22.35
CA ALA A 103 -9.94 6.37 -22.25
C ALA A 103 -9.93 6.88 -20.80
N SER A 104 -9.48 8.12 -20.60
CA SER A 104 -9.43 8.76 -19.28
C SER A 104 -10.80 8.75 -18.57
N GLY A 105 -10.82 8.28 -17.32
CA GLY A 105 -12.04 8.11 -16.52
C GLY A 105 -12.90 6.91 -16.90
N GLY A 106 -12.51 6.12 -17.90
CA GLY A 106 -13.16 4.85 -18.24
C GLY A 106 -12.57 3.68 -17.45
N SER A 107 -13.36 2.61 -17.27
CA SER A 107 -12.89 1.39 -16.59
C SER A 107 -13.32 0.08 -17.20
N GLY A 108 -12.49 -0.95 -17.01
CA GLY A 108 -12.77 -2.34 -17.35
C GLY A 108 -12.58 -3.28 -16.15
N ALA A 109 -13.55 -4.16 -15.92
CA ALA A 109 -13.48 -5.26 -14.97
C ALA A 109 -13.64 -6.59 -15.72
N ILE A 110 -12.55 -7.34 -15.84
CA ILE A 110 -12.50 -8.62 -16.53
C ILE A 110 -12.40 -9.72 -15.47
N THR A 111 -13.53 -10.32 -15.15
CA THR A 111 -13.66 -11.35 -14.12
C THR A 111 -13.63 -12.77 -14.68
N GLY A 112 -13.90 -12.91 -15.99
CA GLY A 112 -13.90 -14.19 -16.70
C GLY A 112 -13.91 -14.02 -18.23
N GLY A 113 -13.81 -15.12 -18.97
CA GLY A 113 -13.80 -15.12 -20.43
C GLY A 113 -12.44 -14.79 -21.05
N SER A 114 -12.43 -14.61 -22.38
CA SER A 114 -11.22 -14.32 -23.16
C SER A 114 -11.27 -12.91 -23.71
N VAL A 115 -10.23 -12.13 -23.45
CA VAL A 115 -10.09 -10.75 -23.96
C VAL A 115 -8.83 -10.63 -24.82
N ALA A 116 -8.88 -9.84 -25.88
CA ALA A 116 -7.78 -9.49 -26.76
C ALA A 116 -7.75 -7.98 -27.03
N ASP A 117 -6.59 -7.46 -27.41
CA ASP A 117 -6.41 -6.10 -27.97
C ASP A 117 -7.07 -4.99 -27.13
N VAL A 118 -6.67 -4.91 -25.86
CA VAL A 118 -7.12 -3.86 -24.95
C VAL A 118 -6.12 -2.72 -24.96
N THR A 119 -6.58 -1.50 -25.17
CA THR A 119 -5.75 -0.29 -25.09
C THR A 119 -6.26 0.61 -23.96
N VAL A 120 -5.39 0.95 -23.01
CA VAL A 120 -5.72 1.83 -21.88
C VAL A 120 -4.90 3.11 -21.99
N SER A 121 -5.60 4.22 -22.12
CA SER A 121 -5.02 5.56 -22.16
C SER A 121 -4.78 6.11 -20.75
N SER A 122 -4.03 7.22 -20.65
CA SER A 122 -3.78 7.91 -19.39
C SER A 122 -5.07 8.22 -18.61
N GLY A 123 -5.11 7.85 -17.33
CA GLY A 123 -6.28 7.97 -16.46
C GLY A 123 -7.39 6.92 -16.70
N GLY A 124 -7.19 5.95 -17.60
CA GLY A 124 -8.03 4.77 -17.75
C GLY A 124 -7.58 3.63 -16.83
N THR A 125 -8.50 2.71 -16.51
CA THR A 125 -8.22 1.58 -15.59
C THR A 125 -8.75 0.25 -16.15
N VAL A 126 -7.99 -0.84 -16.02
CA VAL A 126 -8.49 -2.20 -16.29
C VAL A 126 -8.03 -3.23 -15.26
N ASN A 127 -8.93 -4.09 -14.78
CA ASN A 127 -8.61 -5.10 -13.78
C ASN A 127 -8.98 -6.51 -14.28
N PHE A 128 -8.00 -7.41 -14.32
CA PHE A 128 -8.17 -8.84 -14.61
C PHE A 128 -8.20 -9.63 -13.30
N SER A 129 -9.15 -10.55 -13.18
CA SER A 129 -9.25 -11.52 -12.08
C SER A 129 -8.80 -12.91 -12.51
N SER A 130 -8.63 -13.82 -11.55
CA SER A 130 -8.11 -15.19 -11.79
C SER A 130 -8.90 -16.04 -12.79
N GLY A 131 -10.17 -15.70 -13.08
CA GLY A 131 -10.99 -16.39 -14.09
C GLY A 131 -10.85 -15.85 -15.51
N ALA A 132 -10.16 -14.72 -15.70
CA ALA A 132 -9.99 -14.05 -16.98
C ALA A 132 -8.75 -14.54 -17.73
N THR A 133 -8.80 -14.47 -19.06
CA THR A 133 -7.65 -14.79 -19.92
C THR A 133 -7.41 -13.68 -20.92
N LEU A 134 -6.21 -13.11 -20.90
CA LEU A 134 -5.71 -12.26 -21.97
C LEU A 134 -5.12 -13.17 -23.06
N THR A 135 -5.70 -13.11 -24.25
CA THR A 135 -5.35 -13.96 -25.38
C THR A 135 -4.39 -13.31 -26.37
N ASP A 136 -4.31 -11.97 -26.35
CA ASP A 136 -3.37 -11.19 -27.15
C ASP A 136 -2.75 -10.07 -26.29
N THR A 137 -2.92 -8.80 -26.68
CA THR A 137 -2.17 -7.67 -26.13
C THR A 137 -3.03 -6.73 -25.28
N LEU A 138 -2.48 -6.31 -24.14
CA LEU A 138 -2.94 -5.18 -23.33
C LEU A 138 -1.91 -4.05 -23.45
N THR A 139 -2.26 -2.95 -24.11
CA THR A 139 -1.39 -1.78 -24.27
C THR A 139 -1.71 -0.74 -23.21
N LEU A 140 -0.69 -0.28 -22.47
CA LEU A 140 -0.81 0.74 -21.43
C LEU A 140 -0.04 2.00 -21.83
N SER A 141 -0.72 3.15 -21.80
CA SER A 141 -0.06 4.47 -21.93
C SER A 141 0.46 4.96 -20.57
N SER A 142 1.39 5.91 -20.53
CA SER A 142 1.79 6.55 -19.28
C SER A 142 0.59 7.14 -18.52
N GLY A 143 0.48 6.83 -17.24
CA GLY A 143 -0.64 7.21 -16.37
C GLY A 143 -1.88 6.32 -16.51
N ALA A 144 -1.87 5.27 -17.33
CA ALA A 144 -2.87 4.20 -17.30
C ALA A 144 -2.61 3.26 -16.11
N THR A 145 -3.67 2.65 -15.58
CA THR A 145 -3.55 1.64 -14.52
C THR A 145 -4.13 0.30 -14.95
N ALA A 146 -3.46 -0.79 -14.56
CA ALA A 146 -3.92 -2.13 -14.83
C ALA A 146 -3.55 -3.10 -13.71
N SER A 147 -4.46 -4.02 -13.41
CA SER A 147 -4.16 -5.18 -12.55
C SER A 147 -4.29 -6.45 -13.37
N ILE A 148 -3.25 -7.29 -13.33
CA ILE A 148 -3.26 -8.64 -13.91
C ILE A 148 -2.98 -9.67 -12.81
N THR A 149 -3.33 -10.93 -13.05
CA THR A 149 -2.94 -12.05 -12.21
C THR A 149 -1.69 -12.73 -12.76
N GLY A 150 -0.98 -13.50 -11.93
CA GLY A 150 0.18 -14.30 -12.36
C GLY A 150 -0.10 -15.27 -13.52
N ASN A 151 -1.36 -15.58 -13.82
CA ASN A 151 -1.78 -16.51 -14.87
C ASN A 151 -2.68 -15.88 -15.95
N THR A 152 -2.74 -14.54 -16.04
CA THR A 152 -3.62 -13.87 -17.02
C THR A 152 -3.30 -14.23 -18.47
N GLY A 153 -2.02 -14.49 -18.79
CA GLY A 153 -1.57 -14.83 -20.15
C GLY A 153 -1.32 -13.59 -21.01
N GLY A 154 -1.13 -13.80 -22.32
CA GLY A 154 -0.95 -12.74 -23.31
C GLY A 154 0.30 -11.87 -23.10
N THR A 155 0.25 -10.67 -23.68
CA THR A 155 1.31 -9.65 -23.60
C THR A 155 0.75 -8.37 -23.00
N VAL A 156 1.43 -7.80 -22.01
CA VAL A 156 1.22 -6.41 -21.60
C VAL A 156 2.31 -5.57 -22.23
N ASP A 157 1.92 -4.66 -23.11
CA ASP A 157 2.82 -3.70 -23.73
C ASP A 157 2.78 -2.39 -22.94
N LEU A 158 3.92 -1.99 -22.38
CA LEU A 158 4.06 -0.75 -21.60
C LEU A 158 4.14 0.50 -22.48
N GLY A 159 3.88 0.40 -23.78
CA GLY A 159 3.64 1.51 -24.68
C GLY A 159 4.83 2.46 -24.80
N ASP A 160 4.81 3.55 -24.01
CA ASP A 160 5.86 4.57 -23.97
C ASP A 160 6.98 4.29 -22.94
N GLY A 161 6.85 3.21 -22.15
CA GLY A 161 7.86 2.73 -21.21
C GLY A 161 7.82 3.37 -19.82
N TYR A 162 6.84 4.24 -19.52
CA TYR A 162 6.78 5.06 -18.29
C TYR A 162 5.67 4.66 -17.30
N THR A 163 5.19 3.41 -17.31
CA THR A 163 4.03 3.05 -16.50
C THR A 163 4.40 2.75 -15.05
N SER A 164 3.72 3.40 -14.09
CA SER A 164 3.70 3.05 -12.66
C SER A 164 2.40 2.37 -12.22
N GLY A 165 1.48 2.13 -13.17
CA GLY A 165 0.13 1.66 -12.88
C GLY A 165 -0.10 0.16 -13.07
N LEU A 166 0.89 -0.62 -13.49
CA LEU A 166 0.75 -2.07 -13.64
C LEU A 166 1.00 -2.77 -12.30
N THR A 167 -0.01 -3.50 -11.81
CA THR A 167 0.08 -4.34 -10.61
C THR A 167 -0.11 -5.80 -11.00
N ILE A 168 0.75 -6.69 -10.50
CA ILE A 168 0.60 -8.14 -10.61
C ILE A 168 0.07 -8.68 -9.29
N THR A 169 -1.08 -9.33 -9.36
CA THR A 169 -1.84 -9.87 -8.23
C THR A 169 -1.92 -11.39 -8.29
N GLY A 170 -2.44 -12.01 -7.24
CA GLY A 170 -2.65 -13.46 -7.20
C GLY A 170 -1.36 -14.28 -7.28
N LEU A 171 -0.21 -13.66 -6.93
CA LEU A 171 1.07 -14.36 -6.80
C LEU A 171 0.99 -15.32 -5.61
N ASN A 172 1.47 -16.55 -5.79
CA ASN A 172 1.55 -17.49 -4.68
C ASN A 172 2.80 -17.16 -3.85
N THR A 173 2.60 -16.85 -2.57
CA THR A 173 3.68 -16.53 -1.64
C THR A 173 4.22 -17.74 -0.89
N SER A 174 3.68 -18.93 -1.14
CA SER A 174 4.11 -20.18 -0.48
C SER A 174 4.81 -21.15 -1.44
N THR A 175 4.74 -20.91 -2.75
CA THR A 175 5.39 -21.73 -3.78
C THR A 175 5.85 -20.86 -4.93
N ASP A 176 6.82 -21.36 -5.71
CA ASP A 176 7.29 -20.66 -6.90
C ASP A 176 6.15 -20.35 -7.87
N THR A 177 6.17 -19.12 -8.40
CA THR A 177 5.16 -18.60 -9.33
C THR A 177 5.85 -18.10 -10.59
N ASN A 178 5.47 -18.66 -11.73
CA ASN A 178 5.88 -18.15 -13.04
C ASN A 178 4.76 -17.28 -13.60
N VAL A 179 5.02 -15.99 -13.78
CA VAL A 179 4.07 -15.08 -14.41
C VAL A 179 4.01 -15.42 -15.90
N THR A 180 2.83 -15.86 -16.37
CA THR A 180 2.66 -16.33 -17.76
C THR A 180 2.52 -15.20 -18.77
N THR A 181 2.28 -13.98 -18.29
CA THR A 181 2.15 -12.78 -19.12
C THR A 181 3.51 -12.23 -19.49
N THR A 182 3.69 -11.89 -20.77
CA THR A 182 4.91 -11.22 -21.25
C THR A 182 4.79 -9.72 -21.05
N ILE A 183 5.77 -9.09 -20.41
CA ILE A 183 5.80 -7.64 -20.20
C ILE A 183 6.72 -7.03 -21.26
N ASN A 184 6.13 -6.50 -22.34
CA ASN A 184 6.84 -5.87 -23.44
C ASN A 184 7.01 -4.35 -23.22
N GLY A 185 7.97 -3.73 -23.91
CA GLY A 185 8.19 -2.28 -23.82
C GLY A 185 8.89 -1.81 -22.53
N TRP A 186 9.52 -2.73 -21.80
CA TRP A 186 10.24 -2.42 -20.57
C TRP A 186 11.43 -1.48 -20.80
N THR A 187 11.56 -0.47 -19.94
CA THR A 187 12.68 0.45 -19.89
C THR A 187 13.20 0.56 -18.46
N LYS A 188 14.35 1.22 -18.27
CA LYS A 188 14.91 1.50 -16.93
C LYS A 188 13.98 2.33 -16.02
N ASP A 189 13.03 3.05 -16.60
CA ASP A 189 12.10 3.93 -15.89
C ASP A 189 10.72 3.27 -15.70
N SER A 190 10.53 2.05 -16.23
CA SER A 190 9.31 1.26 -16.05
C SER A 190 9.18 0.76 -14.63
N GLN A 191 7.95 0.73 -14.11
CA GLN A 191 7.66 0.27 -12.76
C GLN A 191 6.50 -0.72 -12.79
N ILE A 192 6.65 -1.81 -12.03
CA ILE A 192 5.60 -2.80 -11.82
C ILE A 192 5.52 -3.05 -10.32
N ASP A 193 4.30 -3.04 -9.82
CA ASP A 193 4.04 -3.43 -8.46
C ASP A 193 3.71 -4.94 -8.37
N LEU A 194 4.28 -5.61 -7.38
CA LEU A 194 4.09 -7.03 -7.13
C LEU A 194 3.34 -7.20 -5.82
N GLN A 195 2.04 -7.46 -5.91
CA GLN A 195 1.21 -7.59 -4.72
C GLN A 195 1.68 -8.76 -3.85
N TYR A 196 1.86 -8.49 -2.55
CA TYR A 196 2.31 -9.44 -1.52
C TYR A 196 3.77 -9.89 -1.63
N VAL A 197 4.57 -9.35 -2.54
CA VAL A 197 6.02 -9.54 -2.53
C VAL A 197 6.63 -8.52 -1.56
N THR A 198 7.14 -8.98 -0.43
CA THR A 198 7.85 -8.14 0.53
C THR A 198 9.22 -7.75 -0.03
N PHE A 199 9.62 -6.48 0.16
CA PHE A 199 10.97 -6.02 -0.16
C PHE A 199 12.02 -6.57 0.80
N ASP A 200 11.64 -6.77 2.07
CA ASP A 200 12.55 -7.25 3.11
C ASP A 200 13.08 -8.65 2.80
N ASN A 201 14.39 -8.74 2.56
CA ASN A 201 15.10 -9.95 2.14
C ASN A 201 14.83 -10.42 0.71
N ALA A 202 14.12 -9.64 -0.11
CA ALA A 202 13.98 -9.93 -1.53
C ALA A 202 15.33 -9.79 -2.23
N LYS A 203 15.66 -10.79 -3.04
CA LYS A 203 16.80 -10.79 -3.95
C LYS A 203 16.29 -11.05 -5.34
N TRP A 204 16.91 -10.44 -6.33
CA TRP A 204 16.58 -10.70 -7.72
C TRP A 204 17.83 -11.09 -8.49
N VAL A 205 17.63 -11.93 -9.53
CA VAL A 205 18.66 -12.33 -10.49
C VAL A 205 18.04 -12.38 -11.88
N TYR A 206 18.86 -12.17 -12.91
CA TYR A 206 18.46 -12.54 -14.28
C TYR A 206 18.53 -14.07 -14.40
N ALA A 207 17.40 -14.71 -14.65
CA ALA A 207 17.36 -16.15 -14.90
C ALA A 207 17.87 -16.46 -16.32
N ASP A 208 17.54 -15.59 -17.26
CA ASP A 208 18.13 -15.49 -18.60
C ASP A 208 17.98 -14.05 -19.13
N LYS A 209 18.32 -13.83 -20.41
CA LYS A 209 18.24 -12.51 -21.08
C LYS A 209 16.85 -11.87 -21.01
N ASN A 210 15.78 -12.66 -20.87
CA ASN A 210 14.38 -12.24 -20.97
C ASN A 210 13.59 -12.46 -19.67
N THR A 211 14.23 -12.85 -18.57
CA THR A 211 13.52 -13.22 -17.35
C THR A 211 14.23 -12.74 -16.09
N VAL A 212 13.43 -12.26 -15.13
CA VAL A 212 13.89 -11.91 -13.80
C VAL A 212 13.28 -12.87 -12.80
N ALA A 213 14.11 -13.49 -11.98
CA ALA A 213 13.69 -14.31 -10.86
C ALA A 213 13.87 -13.52 -9.55
N ILE A 214 12.78 -13.26 -8.86
CA ILE A 214 12.73 -12.56 -7.58
C ILE A 214 12.50 -13.60 -6.50
N THR A 215 13.52 -13.85 -5.69
CA THR A 215 13.45 -14.73 -4.52
C THR A 215 13.15 -13.88 -3.29
N THR A 216 12.02 -14.15 -2.64
CA THR A 216 11.68 -13.53 -1.36
C THR A 216 11.21 -14.60 -0.37
N LYS A 217 10.82 -14.19 0.82
CA LYS A 217 10.29 -15.08 1.85
C LYS A 217 8.85 -14.74 2.15
N ASP A 218 8.04 -15.78 2.35
CA ASP A 218 6.70 -15.62 2.87
C ASP A 218 6.80 -15.00 4.26
N ALA A 219 6.18 -13.84 4.44
CA ALA A 219 6.21 -13.12 5.71
C ALA A 219 5.51 -13.88 6.86
N THR A 220 4.71 -14.90 6.53
CA THR A 220 3.90 -15.70 7.46
C THR A 220 4.57 -17.03 7.80
N THR A 221 5.11 -17.75 6.81
CA THR A 221 5.72 -19.08 7.03
C THR A 221 7.23 -19.04 7.13
N GLY A 222 7.87 -17.97 6.63
CA GLY A 222 9.32 -17.87 6.49
C GLY A 222 9.90 -18.71 5.35
N ASP A 223 9.04 -19.39 4.58
CA ASP A 223 9.44 -20.19 3.43
C ASP A 223 9.94 -19.29 2.31
N THR A 224 11.00 -19.72 1.64
CA THR A 224 11.52 -19.01 0.48
C THR A 224 10.73 -19.42 -0.76
N TYR A 225 10.29 -18.45 -1.55
CA TYR A 225 9.65 -18.68 -2.84
C TYR A 225 10.22 -17.76 -3.92
N THR A 226 10.10 -18.17 -5.18
CA THR A 226 10.55 -17.39 -6.33
C THR A 226 9.38 -16.97 -7.21
N VAL A 227 9.31 -15.67 -7.52
CA VAL A 227 8.45 -15.11 -8.56
C VAL A 227 9.29 -14.85 -9.80
N THR A 228 8.94 -15.48 -10.92
CA THR A 228 9.63 -15.26 -12.21
C THR A 228 8.78 -14.40 -13.14
N LEU A 229 9.35 -13.27 -13.56
CA LEU A 229 8.75 -12.35 -14.52
C LEU A 229 9.35 -12.56 -15.91
N ASN A 230 8.50 -12.54 -16.94
CA ASN A 230 8.90 -12.59 -18.35
C ASN A 230 8.96 -11.17 -18.92
N ILE A 231 10.17 -10.63 -19.03
CA ILE A 231 10.45 -9.27 -19.49
C ILE A 231 11.52 -9.37 -20.59
N PRO A 232 11.14 -9.33 -21.88
CA PRO A 232 12.09 -9.48 -22.99
C PRO A 232 13.24 -8.45 -22.93
N ASN A 233 14.48 -8.92 -23.11
CA ASN A 233 15.72 -8.14 -23.08
C ASN A 233 16.02 -7.42 -21.75
N VAL A 234 15.42 -7.86 -20.63
CA VAL A 234 15.59 -7.21 -19.33
C VAL A 234 17.04 -7.13 -18.84
N GLU A 235 17.89 -8.08 -19.22
CA GLU A 235 19.32 -8.06 -18.89
C GLU A 235 20.06 -6.87 -19.54
N GLU A 236 19.61 -6.44 -20.73
CA GLU A 236 20.17 -5.29 -21.44
C GLU A 236 19.59 -3.96 -20.95
N THR A 237 18.30 -3.92 -20.63
CA THR A 237 17.60 -2.69 -20.19
C THR A 237 17.80 -2.39 -18.71
N GLY A 238 18.09 -3.42 -17.91
CA GLY A 238 18.21 -3.34 -16.46
C GLY A 238 16.90 -3.63 -15.72
N PHE A 239 17.04 -4.18 -14.52
CA PHE A 239 15.99 -4.37 -13.53
C PHE A 239 16.53 -3.93 -12.16
N ASN A 240 15.65 -3.42 -11.30
CA ASN A 240 15.97 -3.23 -9.91
C ASN A 240 14.72 -3.46 -9.05
N LEU A 241 14.93 -4.01 -7.86
CA LEU A 241 13.91 -3.97 -6.82
C LEU A 241 14.06 -2.67 -6.05
N VAL A 242 12.95 -1.96 -5.88
CA VAL A 242 12.89 -0.73 -5.09
C VAL A 242 11.85 -0.94 -4.00
N ASN A 243 12.15 -0.50 -2.79
CA ASN A 243 11.16 -0.47 -1.72
C ASN A 243 10.18 0.67 -2.03
N ASP A 244 8.92 0.35 -2.19
CA ASP A 244 7.85 1.33 -2.37
C ASP A 244 7.46 2.03 -1.05
N ASN A 245 8.10 1.64 0.06
CA ASN A 245 7.73 1.98 1.44
C ASN A 245 6.28 1.60 1.79
N GLN A 246 5.64 0.75 0.97
CA GLN A 246 4.36 0.09 1.24
C GLN A 246 4.58 -1.35 1.73
N GLY A 247 5.82 -1.86 1.64
CA GLY A 247 6.42 -2.75 2.62
C GLY A 247 5.56 -3.96 2.97
N GLY A 248 5.04 -4.68 1.97
CA GLY A 248 4.41 -6.01 2.09
C GLY A 248 3.74 -6.32 3.45
N THR A 249 2.94 -5.37 3.92
CA THR A 249 1.93 -5.46 4.97
C THR A 249 1.27 -4.10 5.01
N THR A 250 0.28 -3.92 4.15
CA THR A 250 -0.57 -2.75 4.24
C THR A 250 -1.28 -2.84 5.60
N ILE A 251 -0.80 -2.08 6.59
CA ILE A 251 -1.57 -1.76 7.78
C ILE A 251 -2.61 -0.76 7.28
N VAL A 252 -3.68 -1.31 6.75
CA VAL A 252 -4.76 -0.53 6.17
C VAL A 252 -5.52 0.15 7.31
N THR A 253 -5.82 1.43 7.19
CA THR A 253 -6.67 2.17 8.15
C THR A 253 -8.06 1.58 8.12
N CYS A 254 -8.55 0.85 9.13
CA CYS A 254 -9.82 0.12 8.99
C CYS A 254 -10.54 -0.07 10.32
N PHE A 255 -11.85 -0.27 10.21
CA PHE A 255 -12.71 -0.74 11.28
C PHE A 255 -12.74 -2.27 11.33
N LEU A 256 -12.89 -2.85 12.51
CA LEU A 256 -13.19 -4.27 12.63
C LEU A 256 -14.70 -4.51 12.57
N ALA A 257 -15.10 -5.75 12.25
CA ALA A 257 -16.51 -6.15 12.27
C ALA A 257 -17.21 -5.76 13.59
N GLY A 258 -18.43 -5.26 13.46
CA GLY A 258 -19.27 -4.79 14.55
C GLY A 258 -19.00 -3.35 14.99
N SER A 259 -18.09 -2.60 14.36
CA SER A 259 -18.01 -1.15 14.54
C SER A 259 -19.25 -0.46 13.98
N MET A 260 -19.84 0.44 14.75
CA MET A 260 -21.13 1.05 14.44
C MET A 260 -20.95 2.45 13.84
N ILE A 261 -21.27 2.62 12.55
CA ILE A 261 -21.15 3.88 11.82
C ILE A 261 -22.47 4.66 11.91
N CYS A 262 -22.39 5.95 12.26
CA CYS A 262 -23.54 6.82 12.40
C CYS A 262 -24.17 7.15 11.02
N THR A 263 -25.46 6.85 10.87
CA THR A 263 -26.27 7.24 9.71
C THR A 263 -27.44 8.12 10.16
N PRO A 264 -28.10 8.87 9.26
CA PRO A 264 -29.29 9.65 9.61
C PRO A 264 -30.44 8.85 10.21
N ASN A 265 -30.47 7.52 10.00
CA ASN A 265 -31.50 6.61 10.49
C ASN A 265 -31.06 5.81 11.73
N GLY A 266 -29.90 6.13 12.30
CA GLY A 266 -29.28 5.42 13.42
C GLY A 266 -27.98 4.72 13.04
N ASP A 267 -27.35 4.10 14.02
CA ASP A 267 -26.07 3.43 13.84
C ASP A 267 -26.23 2.11 13.06
N VAL A 268 -25.37 1.88 12.06
CA VAL A 268 -25.33 0.67 11.24
C VAL A 268 -23.94 0.02 11.36
N ALA A 269 -23.87 -1.31 11.43
CA ALA A 269 -22.59 -2.01 11.51
C ALA A 269 -21.79 -1.79 10.22
N VAL A 270 -20.48 -1.60 10.33
CA VAL A 270 -19.61 -1.25 9.19
C VAL A 270 -19.64 -2.33 8.08
N GLU A 271 -19.82 -3.59 8.45
CA GLU A 271 -19.97 -4.72 7.52
C GLU A 271 -21.28 -4.73 6.74
N ASP A 272 -22.29 -3.98 7.20
CA ASP A 272 -23.62 -3.89 6.59
C ASP A 272 -23.81 -2.61 5.76
N ILE A 273 -22.86 -1.66 5.81
CA ILE A 273 -22.90 -0.43 5.01
C ILE A 273 -22.73 -0.77 3.53
N GLN A 274 -23.58 -0.15 2.68
CA GLN A 274 -23.57 -0.33 1.24
C GLN A 274 -23.28 0.98 0.50
N ILE A 275 -22.78 0.87 -0.73
CA ILE A 275 -22.63 2.02 -1.63
C ILE A 275 -24.00 2.66 -1.86
N GLY A 276 -24.06 3.98 -1.73
CA GLY A 276 -25.28 4.77 -1.78
C GLY A 276 -25.93 5.03 -0.42
N ASP A 277 -25.51 4.35 0.64
CA ASP A 277 -25.94 4.68 2.00
C ASP A 277 -25.46 6.08 2.38
N GLN A 278 -26.15 6.69 3.34
CA GLN A 278 -25.89 8.06 3.78
C GLN A 278 -25.23 8.02 5.15
N LEU A 279 -24.03 8.58 5.29
CA LEU A 279 -23.34 8.70 6.58
C LEU A 279 -23.50 10.10 7.15
N VAL A 280 -23.56 10.19 8.48
CA VAL A 280 -23.41 11.47 9.18
C VAL A 280 -21.92 11.79 9.27
N THR A 281 -21.54 12.90 8.65
CA THR A 281 -20.17 13.43 8.64
C THR A 281 -20.12 14.73 9.41
N PHE A 282 -18.96 15.06 9.97
CA PHE A 282 -18.76 16.26 10.76
C PHE A 282 -17.83 17.24 10.03
N ASP A 283 -18.35 18.40 9.68
CA ASP A 283 -17.57 19.53 9.17
C ASP A 283 -17.02 20.31 10.37
N TRP A 284 -15.75 20.07 10.69
CA TRP A 284 -15.08 20.66 11.85
C TRP A 284 -14.75 22.15 11.64
N GLU A 285 -14.67 22.64 10.41
CA GLU A 285 -14.41 24.06 10.11
C GLU A 285 -15.64 24.92 10.42
N HIS A 286 -16.83 24.38 10.13
CA HIS A 286 -18.11 25.07 10.31
C HIS A 286 -18.92 24.56 11.52
N ASP A 287 -18.37 23.64 12.31
CA ASP A 287 -18.98 23.01 13.49
C ASP A 287 -20.40 22.47 13.20
N LYS A 288 -20.52 21.66 12.13
CA LYS A 288 -21.83 21.22 11.61
C LYS A 288 -21.82 19.79 11.12
N GLU A 289 -22.89 19.06 11.43
CA GLU A 289 -23.17 17.76 10.82
C GLU A 289 -23.72 17.90 9.38
N VAL A 290 -23.16 17.11 8.47
CA VAL A 290 -23.54 17.04 7.06
C VAL A 290 -23.69 15.58 6.67
N THR A 291 -24.70 15.26 5.87
CA THR A 291 -24.89 13.91 5.35
C THR A 291 -24.17 13.75 4.02
N ARG A 292 -23.38 12.69 3.87
CA ARG A 292 -22.66 12.38 2.63
C ARG A 292 -22.89 10.94 2.18
N PRO A 293 -22.99 10.69 0.86
CA PRO A 293 -23.18 9.34 0.34
C PRO A 293 -21.88 8.54 0.42
N VAL A 294 -22.03 7.26 0.77
CA VAL A 294 -20.98 6.26 0.62
C VAL A 294 -20.79 6.00 -0.86
N VAL A 295 -19.58 6.25 -1.35
CA VAL A 295 -19.21 6.00 -2.76
C VAL A 295 -18.47 4.68 -2.90
N TRP A 296 -17.88 4.17 -1.81
CA TRP A 296 -17.14 2.93 -1.81
C TRP A 296 -17.14 2.25 -0.44
N VAL A 297 -17.12 0.91 -0.45
CA VAL A 297 -16.92 0.07 0.72
C VAL A 297 -15.88 -0.99 0.39
N GLY A 298 -14.99 -1.26 1.34
CA GLY A 298 -13.93 -2.26 1.21
C GLY A 298 -13.95 -3.24 2.37
N LYS A 299 -13.68 -4.51 2.06
CA LYS A 299 -13.49 -5.59 3.03
C LYS A 299 -12.17 -6.30 2.76
N ALA A 300 -11.38 -6.56 3.78
CA ALA A 300 -10.26 -7.49 3.68
C ALA A 300 -10.04 -8.23 5.01
N HIS A 301 -9.05 -9.13 5.00
CA HIS A 301 -8.75 -10.01 6.12
C HIS A 301 -7.31 -9.82 6.56
N ALA A 302 -7.08 -9.70 7.87
CA ALA A 302 -5.75 -9.57 8.46
C ALA A 302 -5.44 -10.77 9.35
N LYS A 303 -4.16 -11.14 9.38
CA LYS A 303 -3.59 -12.08 10.35
C LYS A 303 -2.37 -11.45 11.00
N VAL A 304 -2.28 -11.59 12.32
CA VAL A 304 -1.20 -11.01 13.12
C VAL A 304 0.13 -11.71 12.88
N ARG A 305 1.22 -10.93 12.83
CA ARG A 305 2.62 -11.36 12.77
C ARG A 305 3.31 -11.10 14.11
N ALA A 306 3.24 -12.07 15.01
CA ALA A 306 3.67 -11.89 16.40
C ALA A 306 5.21 -11.73 16.58
N ASP A 307 5.99 -11.95 15.53
CA ASP A 307 7.44 -11.76 15.48
C ASP A 307 7.86 -10.30 15.27
N LEU A 308 6.94 -9.45 14.83
CA LEU A 308 7.17 -8.02 14.64
C LEU A 308 6.77 -7.19 15.86
N PRO A 309 7.23 -5.93 15.94
CA PRO A 309 6.75 -5.00 16.94
C PRO A 309 5.23 -4.83 16.90
N ASP A 310 4.60 -4.58 18.06
CA ASP A 310 3.12 -4.62 18.19
C ASP A 310 2.40 -3.68 17.19
N ASP A 311 3.00 -2.52 16.91
CA ASP A 311 2.51 -1.50 15.98
C ASP A 311 2.65 -1.88 14.50
N GLU A 312 3.45 -2.90 14.19
CA GLU A 312 3.70 -3.45 12.84
C GLU A 312 3.17 -4.89 12.68
N ALA A 313 2.86 -5.55 13.79
CA ALA A 313 2.40 -6.93 13.86
C ALA A 313 0.95 -7.11 13.38
N GLY A 314 0.22 -6.02 13.14
CA GLY A 314 -1.17 -6.07 12.71
C GLY A 314 -2.18 -6.40 13.82
N TYR A 315 -1.81 -6.25 15.09
CA TYR A 315 -2.77 -6.31 16.18
C TYR A 315 -3.78 -5.15 16.04
N PRO A 316 -5.09 -5.40 16.24
CA PRO A 316 -6.04 -4.31 16.31
C PRO A 316 -5.82 -3.52 17.60
N VAL A 317 -6.07 -2.22 17.55
CA VAL A 317 -6.09 -1.36 18.73
C VAL A 317 -7.50 -1.35 19.30
N ARG A 318 -7.62 -1.76 20.57
CA ARG A 318 -8.84 -1.64 21.36
C ARG A 318 -8.84 -0.34 22.14
N ILE A 319 -9.90 0.43 21.98
CA ILE A 319 -10.21 1.60 22.79
C ILE A 319 -11.39 1.23 23.67
N ILE A 320 -11.21 1.17 24.98
CA ILE A 320 -12.28 0.76 25.88
C ILE A 320 -13.38 1.83 25.96
N LYS A 321 -14.59 1.41 26.31
CA LYS A 321 -15.70 2.33 26.58
C LYS A 321 -15.27 3.48 27.52
N ASN A 322 -15.68 4.70 27.18
CA ASN A 322 -15.36 5.95 27.89
C ASN A 322 -13.88 6.36 27.90
N ALA A 323 -12.98 5.70 27.15
CA ALA A 323 -11.55 6.00 27.21
C ALA A 323 -11.19 7.44 26.79
N ILE A 324 -11.98 8.06 25.90
CA ILE A 324 -11.68 9.36 25.30
C ILE A 324 -12.41 10.51 26.03
N SER A 325 -13.72 10.36 26.22
CA SER A 325 -14.55 11.26 27.02
C SER A 325 -15.76 10.48 27.56
N ASP A 326 -16.61 11.09 28.38
CA ASP A 326 -17.75 10.39 28.97
C ASP A 326 -18.71 9.98 27.84
N GLY A 327 -18.94 8.67 27.69
CA GLY A 327 -19.69 8.12 26.58
C GLY A 327 -18.92 7.97 25.28
N VAL A 328 -17.60 8.23 25.24
CA VAL A 328 -16.80 8.14 24.00
C VAL A 328 -15.55 7.25 24.18
N PRO A 329 -15.41 6.17 23.41
CA PRO A 329 -16.49 5.52 22.66
C PRO A 329 -17.59 5.00 23.63
N TYR A 330 -18.83 4.84 23.17
CA TYR A 330 -19.94 4.41 24.04
C TYR A 330 -19.92 2.90 24.36
N LYS A 331 -19.07 2.18 23.63
CA LYS A 331 -18.71 0.76 23.75
C LYS A 331 -17.22 0.60 23.46
N ASP A 332 -16.67 -0.59 23.65
CA ASP A 332 -15.32 -0.87 23.18
C ASP A 332 -15.27 -0.78 21.65
N MET A 333 -14.29 -0.05 21.13
CA MET A 333 -14.04 0.15 19.72
C MET A 333 -12.78 -0.60 19.31
N LEU A 334 -12.81 -1.22 18.12
CA LEU A 334 -11.68 -1.95 17.54
C LEU A 334 -11.36 -1.41 16.15
N ILE A 335 -10.14 -0.91 15.99
CA ILE A 335 -9.64 -0.34 14.74
C ILE A 335 -8.19 -0.78 14.51
N THR A 336 -7.70 -0.68 13.28
CA THR A 336 -6.29 -0.94 12.98
C THR A 336 -5.38 0.19 13.47
N ALA A 337 -4.09 -0.09 13.60
CA ALA A 337 -3.11 0.79 14.25
C ALA A 337 -2.94 2.17 13.57
N GLU A 338 -3.08 2.21 12.24
CA GLU A 338 -2.92 3.46 11.46
C GLU A 338 -4.22 4.27 11.37
N HIS A 339 -5.36 3.72 11.78
CA HIS A 339 -6.65 4.40 11.66
C HIS A 339 -6.67 5.69 12.51
N CYS A 340 -7.08 6.78 11.89
CA CYS A 340 -7.06 8.09 12.53
C CYS A 340 -8.35 8.39 13.30
N LEU A 341 -8.15 8.89 14.51
CA LEU A 341 -9.19 9.52 15.32
C LEU A 341 -9.12 11.03 15.14
N CYS A 342 -10.27 11.71 15.14
CA CYS A 342 -10.32 13.16 15.00
C CYS A 342 -10.38 13.85 16.36
N PHE A 343 -9.42 14.75 16.60
CA PHE A 343 -9.34 15.59 17.79
C PHE A 343 -9.12 17.04 17.38
N GLU A 344 -10.03 17.93 17.79
CA GLU A 344 -9.89 19.39 17.57
C GLU A 344 -9.59 19.73 16.08
N GLY A 345 -10.30 19.04 15.16
CA GLY A 345 -10.14 19.24 13.72
C GLY A 345 -8.85 18.65 13.15
N LYS A 346 -8.23 17.66 13.81
CA LYS A 346 -7.01 17.00 13.35
C LYS A 346 -7.13 15.49 13.41
N PHE A 347 -6.62 14.81 12.40
CA PHE A 347 -6.52 13.35 12.40
C PHE A 347 -5.24 12.90 13.10
N VAL A 348 -5.38 11.99 14.06
CA VAL A 348 -4.26 11.42 14.82
C VAL A 348 -4.34 9.89 14.75
N PRO A 349 -3.32 9.21 14.22
CA PRO A 349 -3.29 7.75 14.17
C PRO A 349 -3.38 7.14 15.57
N VAL A 350 -4.25 6.14 15.75
CA VAL A 350 -4.51 5.56 17.08
C VAL A 350 -3.28 4.90 17.69
N ARG A 351 -2.34 4.34 16.90
CA ARG A 351 -1.08 3.77 17.41
C ARG A 351 -0.31 4.75 18.29
N MET A 352 -0.40 6.05 17.98
CA MET A 352 0.32 7.09 18.69
C MET A 352 -0.33 7.46 20.03
N LEU A 353 -1.53 6.94 20.28
CA LEU A 353 -2.33 7.17 21.48
C LEU A 353 -2.38 5.93 22.40
N VAL A 354 -1.68 4.84 22.04
CA VAL A 354 -1.66 3.58 22.78
C VAL A 354 -0.94 3.74 24.12
N ASN A 355 -1.72 3.84 25.20
CA ASN A 355 -1.21 3.94 26.57
C ASN A 355 -1.06 2.58 27.27
N GLY A 356 -1.52 1.50 26.64
CA GLY A 356 -1.34 0.13 27.11
C GLY A 356 -2.38 -0.37 28.09
N PHE A 357 -3.40 0.43 28.44
CA PHE A 357 -4.45 0.01 29.37
C PHE A 357 -5.88 0.45 28.99
N SER A 358 -6.09 1.69 28.56
CA SER A 358 -7.41 2.13 28.04
C SER A 358 -7.43 2.20 26.52
N ILE A 359 -6.26 2.35 25.91
CA ILE A 359 -6.01 2.25 24.47
C ILE A 359 -4.83 1.29 24.32
N PHE A 360 -5.04 0.10 23.76
CA PHE A 360 -4.01 -0.94 23.71
C PHE A 360 -4.16 -1.88 22.52
N TYR A 361 -3.05 -2.46 22.08
CA TYR A 361 -3.04 -3.56 21.11
C TYR A 361 -3.67 -4.81 21.72
N ASP A 362 -4.79 -5.26 21.16
CA ASP A 362 -5.51 -6.44 21.65
C ASP A 362 -4.88 -7.72 21.12
N LYS A 363 -3.93 -8.25 21.92
CA LYS A 363 -3.19 -9.48 21.57
C LYS A 363 -4.03 -10.75 21.65
N SER A 364 -5.28 -10.67 22.12
CA SER A 364 -6.20 -11.82 22.09
C SER A 364 -6.76 -12.07 20.68
N ILE A 365 -6.70 -11.07 19.80
CA ILE A 365 -7.18 -11.14 18.42
C ILE A 365 -5.99 -11.32 17.49
N THR A 366 -5.87 -12.50 16.88
CA THR A 366 -4.75 -12.85 15.99
C THR A 366 -5.14 -12.93 14.51
N SER A 367 -6.43 -12.80 14.21
CA SER A 367 -7.01 -12.82 12.86
C SER A 367 -8.39 -12.17 12.89
N TYR A 368 -8.68 -11.32 11.91
CA TYR A 368 -9.93 -10.56 11.86
C TYR A 368 -10.26 -10.09 10.44
N ASP A 369 -11.56 -9.95 10.17
CA ASP A 369 -12.05 -9.19 9.01
C ASP A 369 -12.07 -7.71 9.37
N TYR A 370 -11.70 -6.87 8.41
CA TYR A 370 -11.70 -5.43 8.55
C TYR A 370 -12.35 -4.76 7.34
N TYR A 371 -12.90 -3.58 7.59
CA TYR A 371 -13.78 -2.86 6.69
C TYR A 371 -13.40 -1.39 6.63
N HIS A 372 -13.68 -0.76 5.49
CA HIS A 372 -13.62 0.70 5.39
C HIS A 372 -14.73 1.22 4.49
N VAL A 373 -15.19 2.42 4.80
CA VAL A 373 -16.17 3.18 4.02
C VAL A 373 -15.54 4.47 3.50
N GLU A 374 -15.77 4.79 2.23
CA GLU A 374 -15.40 6.08 1.62
C GLU A 374 -16.67 6.88 1.32
N THR A 375 -16.62 8.17 1.62
CA THR A 375 -17.62 9.16 1.18
C THR A 375 -17.12 9.92 -0.05
N ASP A 376 -18.01 10.64 -0.73
CA ASP A 376 -17.70 11.45 -1.91
C ASP A 376 -16.44 12.36 -1.77
N GLN A 377 -16.23 12.90 -0.57
CA GLN A 377 -14.99 13.52 -0.13
C GLN A 377 -14.47 12.82 1.13
N HIS A 378 -13.16 12.84 1.35
CA HIS A 378 -12.61 12.38 2.62
C HIS A 378 -13.17 13.24 3.75
N SER A 379 -13.84 12.60 4.68
CA SER A 379 -14.67 13.24 5.71
C SER A 379 -14.35 12.71 7.10
N VAL A 380 -14.67 13.51 8.12
CA VAL A 380 -14.76 13.05 9.51
C VAL A 380 -16.11 12.34 9.68
N ILE A 381 -16.11 11.08 10.10
CA ILE A 381 -17.32 10.27 10.35
C ILE A 381 -17.40 9.88 11.82
N THR A 382 -18.58 9.48 12.29
CA THR A 382 -18.76 8.99 13.66
C THR A 382 -18.87 7.47 13.68
N ALA A 383 -18.00 6.81 14.45
CA ALA A 383 -17.96 5.37 14.63
C ALA A 383 -17.91 5.01 16.13
N ASP A 384 -18.83 4.18 16.62
CA ASP A 384 -18.98 3.82 18.04
C ASP A 384 -19.03 5.05 19.00
N GLY A 385 -19.52 6.19 18.48
CA GLY A 385 -19.59 7.49 19.16
C GLY A 385 -18.32 8.33 19.10
N MET A 386 -17.26 7.87 18.43
CA MET A 386 -15.99 8.56 18.26
C MET A 386 -15.89 9.20 16.87
N LEU A 387 -15.34 10.41 16.79
CA LEU A 387 -15.00 11.04 15.50
C LEU A 387 -13.75 10.38 14.91
N THR A 388 -13.84 9.94 13.66
CA THR A 388 -12.84 9.14 12.96
C THR A 388 -12.73 9.57 11.50
N GLU A 389 -11.73 9.06 10.79
CA GLU A 389 -11.62 9.25 9.35
C GLU A 389 -12.56 8.30 8.56
N SER A 390 -13.09 8.81 7.45
CA SER A 390 -13.53 7.95 6.33
C SER A 390 -12.31 7.50 5.51
N TYR A 391 -12.50 6.67 4.49
CA TYR A 391 -11.38 6.22 3.68
C TYR A 391 -10.80 7.37 2.86
N LEU A 392 -9.47 7.46 2.82
CA LEU A 392 -8.74 8.28 1.86
C LEU A 392 -7.97 7.36 0.92
N ASP A 393 -8.34 7.36 -0.36
CA ASP A 393 -7.68 6.53 -1.36
C ASP A 393 -6.30 7.09 -1.74
N THR A 394 -5.30 6.74 -0.93
CA THR A 394 -3.87 7.04 -1.18
C THR A 394 -3.21 6.01 -2.10
N GLY A 395 -4.00 5.21 -2.83
CA GLY A 395 -3.51 4.16 -3.73
C GLY A 395 -3.44 2.77 -3.09
N ASN A 396 -3.92 2.61 -1.86
CA ASN A 396 -4.01 1.33 -1.14
C ASN A 396 -5.35 0.60 -1.36
N ARG A 397 -6.29 1.16 -2.14
CA ARG A 397 -7.65 0.61 -2.38
C ARG A 397 -7.63 -0.81 -2.94
N ARG A 398 -6.58 -1.12 -3.71
CA ARG A 398 -6.24 -2.42 -4.29
C ARG A 398 -6.04 -3.56 -3.28
N THR A 399 -5.94 -3.27 -1.98
CA THR A 399 -5.81 -4.27 -0.91
C THR A 399 -7.15 -4.81 -0.41
N PHE A 400 -8.27 -4.19 -0.79
CA PHE A 400 -9.62 -4.57 -0.37
C PHE A 400 -10.41 -5.30 -1.46
N ARG A 401 -11.31 -6.19 -1.02
CA ARG A 401 -12.38 -6.74 -1.84
C ARG A 401 -13.64 -5.89 -1.68
N GLN A 402 -14.35 -5.62 -2.77
CA GLN A 402 -15.64 -4.93 -2.76
C GLN A 402 -16.77 -5.94 -3.02
N GLU A 403 -17.78 -5.98 -2.15
CA GLU A 403 -19.00 -6.76 -2.38
C GLU A 403 -20.13 -5.83 -2.88
N GLY A 404 -20.72 -6.14 -4.03
CA GLY A 404 -21.83 -5.36 -4.62
C GLY A 404 -21.89 -5.42 -6.16
N GLN A 405 -23.07 -5.10 -6.74
CA GLN A 405 -23.32 -5.14 -8.20
C GLN A 405 -22.80 -3.89 -8.95
N VAL A 406 -22.23 -2.92 -8.25
CA VAL A 406 -21.73 -1.65 -8.81
C VAL A 406 -20.23 -1.57 -8.53
N ALA A 407 -19.41 -1.55 -9.58
CA ALA A 407 -17.98 -1.28 -9.49
C ALA A 407 -17.75 0.24 -9.47
N THR A 408 -17.25 0.80 -8.37
CA THR A 408 -16.93 2.22 -8.29
C THR A 408 -15.56 2.45 -8.91
N LEU A 409 -15.47 3.41 -9.83
CA LEU A 409 -14.23 3.90 -10.43
C LEU A 409 -13.26 4.35 -9.33
N CYS A 410 -12.00 3.91 -9.41
CA CYS A 410 -10.94 4.48 -8.60
C CYS A 410 -10.89 5.99 -8.85
N GLY A 411 -11.06 6.79 -7.80
CA GLY A 411 -10.70 8.21 -7.84
C GLY A 411 -9.20 8.35 -8.10
N SER A 412 -8.78 9.55 -8.53
CA SER A 412 -7.35 9.89 -8.54
C SER A 412 -6.72 9.58 -7.17
N VAL A 413 -5.50 9.04 -7.15
CA VAL A 413 -4.73 8.85 -5.92
C VAL A 413 -4.69 10.19 -5.17
N ARG A 414 -5.32 10.22 -3.99
CA ARG A 414 -5.44 11.39 -3.14
C ARG A 414 -4.23 11.49 -2.21
N ASN A 415 -3.91 12.70 -1.78
CA ASN A 415 -2.84 12.95 -0.81
C ASN A 415 -3.40 13.64 0.45
N TRP A 416 -2.66 13.49 1.56
CA TRP A 416 -3.09 14.02 2.84
C TRP A 416 -3.03 15.56 2.91
N GLU A 417 -2.16 16.17 2.11
CA GLU A 417 -1.97 17.62 2.08
C GLU A 417 -3.14 18.37 1.43
N GLU A 418 -3.75 17.80 0.39
CA GLU A 418 -4.74 18.49 -0.46
C GLU A 418 -6.15 17.93 -0.33
N ASP A 419 -6.30 16.64 -0.04
CA ASP A 419 -7.60 15.94 -0.14
C ASP A 419 -8.18 15.51 1.20
N ALA A 420 -7.45 15.71 2.31
CA ALA A 420 -7.88 15.20 3.60
C ALA A 420 -9.03 16.02 4.22
N GLY A 421 -10.03 15.33 4.80
CA GLY A 421 -11.14 15.98 5.50
C GLY A 421 -10.74 16.75 6.76
N ALA A 422 -9.54 16.51 7.27
CA ALA A 422 -8.88 17.26 8.31
C ALA A 422 -7.35 17.06 8.19
N PRO A 423 -6.51 17.99 8.64
CA PRO A 423 -5.06 17.82 8.61
C PRO A 423 -4.60 16.65 9.49
N LEU A 424 -3.66 15.85 8.96
CA LEU A 424 -2.97 14.80 9.71
C LEU A 424 -1.99 15.43 10.73
N CYS A 425 -2.03 14.97 11.98
CA CYS A 425 -1.14 15.40 13.05
C CYS A 425 -0.33 14.23 13.60
N VAL A 426 0.93 14.15 13.17
CA VAL A 426 1.92 13.18 13.68
C VAL A 426 3.08 13.86 14.41
N ASP A 427 3.07 15.20 14.50
CA ASP A 427 4.08 15.96 15.22
C ASP A 427 3.97 15.71 16.73
N ARG A 428 5.11 15.42 17.37
CA ARG A 428 5.18 15.16 18.82
C ARG A 428 4.56 16.28 19.66
N ALA A 429 4.77 17.55 19.32
CA ALA A 429 4.23 18.69 20.06
C ALA A 429 2.69 18.74 20.02
N CYS A 430 2.07 18.11 19.01
CA CYS A 430 0.63 17.93 18.90
C CYS A 430 0.14 16.70 19.66
N VAL A 431 0.82 15.55 19.50
CA VAL A 431 0.32 14.25 19.95
C VAL A 431 0.68 13.94 21.41
N GLU A 432 1.86 14.34 21.90
CA GLU A 432 2.30 14.06 23.29
C GLU A 432 1.38 14.65 24.35
N PRO A 433 0.91 15.92 24.26
CA PRO A 433 -0.05 16.46 25.22
C PRO A 433 -1.39 15.71 25.21
N LEU A 434 -1.86 15.32 24.02
CA LEU A 434 -3.10 14.55 23.86
C LEU A 434 -2.96 13.15 24.48
N PHE A 435 -1.84 12.47 24.22
CA PHE A 435 -1.52 11.18 24.82
C PHE A 435 -1.62 11.23 26.35
N HIS A 436 -0.96 12.20 27.00
CA HIS A 436 -0.99 12.32 28.46
C HIS A 436 -2.38 12.67 29.02
N LYS A 437 -3.18 13.44 28.27
CA LYS A 437 -4.58 13.71 28.64
C LYS A 437 -5.41 12.42 28.62
N LEU A 438 -5.24 11.58 27.61
CA LEU A 438 -5.93 10.29 27.49
C LEU A 438 -5.42 9.25 28.49
N GLU A 439 -4.12 9.24 28.78
CA GLU A 439 -3.50 8.43 29.84
C GLU A 439 -4.09 8.77 31.21
N ALA A 440 -4.14 10.06 31.57
CA ALA A 440 -4.73 10.53 32.82
C ALA A 440 -6.21 10.15 32.93
N ARG A 441 -6.96 10.28 31.82
CA ARG A 441 -8.36 9.88 31.78
C ARG A 441 -8.53 8.37 31.92
N GLY A 442 -7.75 7.56 31.20
CA GLY A 442 -7.85 6.11 31.23
C GLY A 442 -7.67 5.56 32.65
N ASN A 443 -6.77 6.15 33.44
CA ASN A 443 -6.60 5.82 34.85
C ASN A 443 -7.88 6.05 35.69
N CYS A 444 -8.65 7.09 35.38
CA CYS A 444 -9.96 7.33 35.99
C CYS A 444 -11.00 6.28 35.56
N VAL A 445 -10.96 5.84 34.30
CA VAL A 445 -11.92 4.87 33.73
C VAL A 445 -11.72 3.46 34.31
N ILE A 446 -10.48 3.00 34.42
CA ILE A 446 -10.16 1.66 34.95
C ILE A 446 -10.12 1.62 36.49
N GLY A 447 -10.24 2.77 37.15
CA GLY A 447 -10.35 2.89 38.61
C GLY A 447 -9.06 2.64 39.39
N HIS A 448 -7.91 2.52 38.73
CA HIS A 448 -6.59 2.41 39.37
C HIS A 448 -5.49 2.93 38.43
N ASN A 449 -4.40 3.43 39.00
CA ASN A 449 -3.26 3.91 38.23
C ASN A 449 -2.44 2.72 37.73
N VAL A 450 -2.34 2.54 36.41
CA VAL A 450 -1.46 1.52 35.82
C VAL A 450 -0.04 2.09 35.76
N PRO A 451 0.94 1.52 36.48
CA PRO A 451 2.31 2.00 36.43
C PRO A 451 2.86 1.89 35.01
N SER A 452 3.48 2.96 34.49
CA SER A 452 4.18 2.85 33.21
C SER A 452 5.25 1.77 33.31
N LYS A 453 5.31 0.89 32.30
CA LYS A 453 6.31 -0.17 32.25
C LYS A 453 7.68 0.48 32.20
N GLN A 454 8.46 0.38 33.28
CA GLN A 454 9.79 0.99 33.33
C GLN A 454 10.74 0.25 32.40
N THR A 455 10.97 0.85 31.23
CA THR A 455 11.93 0.34 30.27
C THR A 455 13.32 0.83 30.64
N VAL A 456 14.28 -0.08 30.73
CA VAL A 456 15.67 0.28 31.07
C VAL A 456 16.37 0.80 29.82
N LEU A 457 16.65 2.10 29.84
CA LEU A 457 17.37 2.79 28.77
C LEU A 457 18.87 2.85 29.07
N VAL A 458 19.69 2.70 28.03
CA VAL A 458 21.14 2.94 28.09
C VAL A 458 21.57 3.96 27.05
N ALA A 459 22.54 4.79 27.42
CA ALA A 459 23.15 5.75 26.50
C ALA A 459 24.32 5.16 25.70
N ASP A 460 24.88 4.02 26.14
CA ASP A 460 26.03 3.40 25.47
C ASP A 460 25.60 2.73 24.14
N PRO A 461 26.13 3.18 22.99
CA PRO A 461 25.84 2.56 21.71
C PRO A 461 26.52 1.19 21.52
N ASN A 462 27.47 0.77 22.38
CA ASN A 462 28.29 -0.43 22.15
C ASN A 462 28.89 -0.45 20.73
N LEU A 463 29.36 0.72 20.28
CA LEU A 463 29.82 0.93 18.92
C LEU A 463 31.07 0.10 18.62
N HIS A 464 31.01 -0.67 17.54
CA HIS A 464 32.12 -1.47 17.04
C HIS A 464 32.04 -1.61 15.52
N LEU A 465 33.14 -2.05 14.92
CA LEU A 465 33.17 -2.36 13.49
C LEU A 465 33.19 -3.87 13.27
N VAL A 466 32.63 -4.31 12.16
CA VAL A 466 32.76 -5.68 11.66
C VAL A 466 33.39 -5.62 10.27
N THR A 467 34.53 -6.27 10.06
CA THR A 467 35.20 -6.28 8.75
C THR A 467 34.44 -7.15 7.75
N GLN A 468 34.76 -7.05 6.46
CA GLN A 468 34.20 -7.93 5.43
C GLN A 468 34.45 -9.43 5.68
N ALA A 469 35.45 -9.78 6.51
CA ALA A 469 35.74 -11.15 6.93
C ALA A 469 35.00 -11.58 8.20
N GLY A 470 34.12 -10.73 8.75
CA GLY A 470 33.35 -10.99 9.98
C GLY A 470 34.12 -10.73 11.28
N ALA A 471 35.33 -10.15 11.22
CA ALA A 471 36.10 -9.87 12.43
C ALA A 471 35.58 -8.61 13.14
N VAL A 472 35.36 -8.70 14.46
CA VAL A 472 34.93 -7.57 15.29
C VAL A 472 36.13 -6.72 15.69
N VAL A 473 36.08 -5.42 15.40
CA VAL A 473 37.08 -4.43 15.78
C VAL A 473 36.47 -3.44 16.77
N ARG A 474 37.02 -3.42 17.99
CA ARG A 474 36.63 -2.50 19.06
C ARG A 474 37.39 -1.17 18.95
N PRO A 475 36.82 -0.05 19.43
CA PRO A 475 37.52 1.22 19.40
C PRO A 475 38.79 1.14 20.27
N VAL A 476 39.92 1.56 19.70
CA VAL A 476 41.20 1.67 20.43
C VAL A 476 41.28 2.97 21.23
N ARG A 477 40.47 3.95 20.87
CA ARG A 477 40.31 5.22 21.58
C ARG A 477 38.88 5.74 21.40
N GLN A 478 38.32 6.28 22.47
CA GLN A 478 37.07 7.03 22.48
C GLN A 478 37.27 8.30 23.31
N GLU A 479 37.00 9.45 22.71
CA GLU A 479 37.06 10.76 23.37
C GLU A 479 35.80 11.55 23.02
N GLY A 480 34.85 11.58 23.95
CA GLY A 480 33.53 12.17 23.71
C GLY A 480 32.84 11.53 22.50
N GLN A 481 32.64 12.33 21.46
CA GLN A 481 31.99 11.94 20.21
C GLN A 481 32.93 11.28 19.19
N HIS A 482 34.24 11.29 19.42
CA HIS A 482 35.23 10.77 18.47
C HIS A 482 35.64 9.35 18.83
N TYR A 483 35.51 8.43 17.88
CA TYR A 483 35.95 7.04 18.02
C TYR A 483 37.03 6.74 17.01
N SER A 484 38.04 5.97 17.42
CA SER A 484 39.12 5.53 16.55
C SER A 484 39.29 4.03 16.60
N PHE A 485 39.45 3.41 15.44
CA PHE A 485 39.53 1.96 15.24
C PHE A 485 40.78 1.63 14.43
N MET A 486 41.55 0.65 14.88
CA MET A 486 42.72 0.18 14.13
C MET A 486 42.26 -0.88 13.14
N LEU A 487 42.43 -0.62 11.84
CA LEU A 487 42.03 -1.54 10.78
C LEU A 487 43.24 -2.25 10.17
N PRO A 488 43.12 -3.56 9.87
CA PRO A 488 44.16 -4.29 9.17
C PRO A 488 44.26 -3.85 7.71
N ALA A 489 45.42 -4.13 7.09
CA ALA A 489 45.62 -3.90 5.67
C ALA A 489 44.63 -4.71 4.83
N ASN A 490 44.25 -4.19 3.66
CA ASN A 490 43.32 -4.79 2.71
C ASN A 490 41.88 -4.97 3.24
N THR A 491 41.45 -4.11 4.17
CA THR A 491 40.04 -4.01 4.59
C THR A 491 39.26 -3.21 3.56
N GLN A 492 38.46 -3.87 2.71
CA GLN A 492 37.73 -3.20 1.61
C GLN A 492 36.49 -2.43 2.11
N SER A 493 35.84 -2.96 3.13
CA SER A 493 34.67 -2.36 3.76
C SER A 493 34.57 -2.79 5.21
N VAL A 494 33.90 -1.98 6.01
CA VAL A 494 33.51 -2.32 7.38
C VAL A 494 32.03 -2.06 7.56
N ARG A 495 31.40 -2.79 8.48
CA ARG A 495 30.06 -2.46 8.98
C ARG A 495 30.19 -1.73 10.30
N ILE A 496 29.56 -0.58 10.42
CA ILE A 496 29.42 0.18 11.67
C ILE A 496 28.23 -0.41 12.42
N VAL A 497 28.51 -1.06 13.54
CA VAL A 497 27.51 -1.78 14.34
C VAL A 497 27.36 -1.11 15.69
N SER A 498 26.12 -0.79 16.05
CA SER A 498 25.75 -0.23 17.34
C SER A 498 24.46 -0.86 17.85
N ARG A 499 24.12 -0.61 19.12
CA ARG A 499 22.74 -0.69 19.56
C ARG A 499 21.88 0.22 18.68
N ALA A 500 20.65 -0.20 18.45
CA ALA A 500 19.64 0.57 17.76
C ALA A 500 18.30 0.40 18.48
N SER A 501 17.47 1.43 18.43
CA SER A 501 16.11 1.42 18.95
C SER A 501 15.26 2.37 18.14
N ARG A 502 13.93 2.17 18.15
CA ARG A 502 13.02 3.09 17.50
C ARG A 502 12.73 4.27 18.43
N PRO A 503 12.74 5.53 17.93
CA PRO A 503 12.29 6.68 18.71
C PRO A 503 10.92 6.47 19.37
N ALA A 504 9.98 5.85 18.65
CA ALA A 504 8.66 5.45 19.16
C ALA A 504 8.71 4.54 20.40
N ASP A 505 9.75 3.71 20.56
CA ASP A 505 9.85 2.80 21.72
C ASP A 505 10.58 3.40 22.91
N VAL A 506 11.51 4.34 22.68
CA VAL A 506 12.38 4.92 23.74
C VAL A 506 11.88 6.26 24.27
N ILE A 507 11.19 7.04 23.43
CA ILE A 507 10.57 8.31 23.83
C ILE A 507 9.12 8.05 24.25
N GLY A 508 8.37 7.35 23.40
CA GLY A 508 6.98 6.99 23.63
C GLY A 508 6.18 6.85 22.32
N PRO A 509 4.98 6.23 22.40
CA PRO A 509 4.16 5.93 21.22
C PRO A 509 3.71 7.19 20.45
N PHE A 510 3.67 8.34 21.13
CA PHE A 510 3.35 9.65 20.54
C PHE A 510 4.45 10.22 19.61
N VAL A 511 5.47 9.41 19.27
CA VAL A 511 6.50 9.72 18.27
C VAL A 511 6.30 8.83 17.04
N ASP A 512 6.18 9.44 15.87
CA ASP A 512 5.91 8.74 14.61
C ASP A 512 7.14 8.00 14.04
N ASP A 513 8.35 8.47 14.34
CA ASP A 513 9.57 7.85 13.80
C ASP A 513 9.78 6.43 14.37
N ARG A 514 9.44 5.43 13.53
CA ARG A 514 9.57 3.99 13.78
C ARG A 514 10.88 3.41 13.25
N ARG A 515 11.77 4.21 12.67
CA ARG A 515 13.03 3.71 12.12
C ARG A 515 13.92 3.20 13.26
N GLN A 516 14.62 2.09 13.02
CA GLN A 516 15.70 1.66 13.91
C GLN A 516 16.85 2.68 13.83
N MET A 517 17.15 3.38 14.92
CA MET A 517 18.16 4.42 14.95
C MET A 517 19.38 3.97 15.77
N GLY A 518 20.51 3.79 15.09
CA GLY A 518 21.79 3.43 15.68
C GLY A 518 22.55 4.66 16.17
N VAL A 519 23.56 5.10 15.41
CA VAL A 519 24.33 6.32 15.66
C VAL A 519 24.27 7.26 14.46
N ALA A 520 24.27 8.58 14.69
CA ALA A 520 24.46 9.58 13.64
C ALA A 520 25.94 9.81 13.42
N VAL A 521 26.45 9.39 12.26
CA VAL A 521 27.87 9.50 11.91
C VAL A 521 28.07 10.72 11.02
N ALA A 522 28.90 11.65 11.50
CA ALA A 522 29.32 12.84 10.78
C ALA A 522 30.63 12.56 10.03
N ASP A 523 31.72 13.20 10.43
CA ASP A 523 33.02 13.03 9.79
C ASP A 523 33.58 11.61 9.93
N VAL A 524 34.06 11.08 8.80
CA VAL A 524 34.77 9.79 8.75
C VAL A 524 36.09 9.97 8.01
N HIS A 525 37.17 9.54 8.67
CA HIS A 525 38.53 9.71 8.18
C HIS A 525 39.34 8.43 8.34
N PHE A 526 40.03 8.01 7.30
CA PHE A 526 41.03 6.94 7.39
C PHE A 526 42.44 7.52 7.33
N THR A 527 43.24 7.28 8.36
CA THR A 527 44.61 7.80 8.50
C THR A 527 45.63 6.67 8.35
N THR A 528 46.52 6.81 7.38
CA THR A 528 47.72 5.98 7.23
C THR A 528 48.95 6.77 7.71
N ALA A 529 50.11 6.12 7.80
CA ALA A 529 51.37 6.80 8.15
C ALA A 529 51.74 7.97 7.21
N LYS A 530 51.18 8.04 6.01
CA LYS A 530 51.56 9.02 4.97
C LYS A 530 50.44 9.99 4.59
N LYS A 531 49.17 9.64 4.80
CA LYS A 531 48.03 10.40 4.28
C LYS A 531 46.74 10.18 5.08
N LEU A 532 45.93 11.23 5.16
CA LEU A 532 44.55 11.24 5.64
C LEU A 532 43.59 11.14 4.43
N TYR A 533 42.61 10.25 4.51
CA TYR A 533 41.59 10.03 3.49
C TYR A 533 40.21 10.32 4.08
N PRO A 534 39.48 11.36 3.61
CA PRO A 534 38.08 11.54 3.99
C PRO A 534 37.21 10.49 3.31
N ILE A 535 36.23 9.96 4.03
CA ILE A 535 35.23 9.01 3.51
C ILE A 535 33.87 9.68 3.63
N THR A 536 33.22 9.92 2.50
CA THR A 536 31.95 10.66 2.43
C THR A 536 30.83 9.83 1.83
N ALA A 537 31.01 8.51 1.70
CA ALA A 537 30.05 7.61 1.07
C ALA A 537 28.66 7.66 1.75
N HIS A 538 28.63 7.77 3.08
CA HIS A 538 27.40 7.90 3.86
C HIS A 538 26.70 9.26 3.74
N LEU A 539 27.37 10.26 3.17
CA LEU A 539 26.84 11.60 2.92
C LEU A 539 26.41 11.82 1.46
N GLN A 540 26.58 10.83 0.59
CA GLN A 540 26.14 10.93 -0.81
C GLN A 540 24.62 10.77 -0.91
N ALA A 541 24.05 11.19 -2.06
CA ALA A 541 22.63 11.02 -2.35
C ALA A 541 22.25 9.53 -2.36
N GLU A 542 23.02 8.70 -3.06
CA GLU A 542 22.92 7.25 -2.99
C GLU A 542 23.82 6.74 -1.84
N LYS A 543 23.18 6.27 -0.77
CA LYS A 543 23.88 5.80 0.43
C LYS A 543 24.11 4.29 0.38
N PRO A 544 25.19 3.79 0.99
CA PRO A 544 25.39 2.36 1.17
C PRO A 544 24.27 1.72 2.01
N GLU A 545 24.23 0.39 2.02
CA GLU A 545 23.30 -0.39 2.83
C GLU A 545 23.38 -0.02 4.33
N GLY A 546 22.21 0.15 4.97
CA GLY A 546 22.08 0.35 6.42
C GLY A 546 22.20 1.80 6.90
N TRP A 547 22.17 2.78 5.98
CA TRP A 547 22.08 4.20 6.29
C TRP A 547 20.68 4.74 6.00
N HIS A 548 20.19 5.65 6.85
CA HIS A 548 18.94 6.37 6.64
C HIS A 548 19.18 7.65 5.86
N ASP A 549 18.20 8.03 5.05
CA ASP A 549 18.13 9.37 4.48
C ASP A 549 17.80 10.41 5.55
N THR A 550 18.34 11.61 5.33
CA THR A 550 18.24 12.72 6.27
C THR A 550 18.41 14.04 5.52
N ASP A 551 17.74 15.07 6.03
CA ASP A 551 17.91 16.45 5.55
C ASP A 551 19.25 17.06 6.00
N TRP A 552 20.00 16.34 6.84
CA TRP A 552 21.30 16.76 7.31
C TRP A 552 22.37 16.51 6.24
N THR A 553 23.12 17.57 5.93
CA THR A 553 24.20 17.49 4.94
C THR A 553 25.53 17.05 5.56
N ASP A 554 25.63 17.08 6.89
CA ASP A 554 26.85 16.86 7.66
C ASP A 554 26.93 15.51 8.37
N CYS A 555 25.84 14.74 8.44
CA CYS A 555 25.84 13.40 9.01
C CYS A 555 24.65 12.57 8.55
N ALA A 556 24.75 11.24 8.67
CA ALA A 556 23.67 10.30 8.41
C ALA A 556 23.48 9.33 9.57
N TRP A 557 22.23 8.90 9.81
CA TRP A 557 21.93 7.89 10.83
C TRP A 557 22.14 6.49 10.27
N THR A 558 22.81 5.64 11.04
CA THR A 558 22.84 4.19 10.77
C THR A 558 21.54 3.54 11.27
N ASN A 559 21.12 2.43 10.67
CA ASN A 559 20.05 1.59 11.21
C ASN A 559 20.48 0.64 12.36
N GLY A 560 21.70 0.82 12.88
CA GLY A 560 22.37 -0.09 13.83
C GLY A 560 23.40 -1.01 13.18
N ASN A 561 23.39 -1.15 11.84
CA ASN A 561 24.34 -1.98 11.10
C ASN A 561 24.58 -1.47 9.67
N ALA A 562 25.44 -0.46 9.52
CA ALA A 562 25.63 0.26 8.26
C ALA A 562 26.95 -0.05 7.57
N VAL A 563 26.93 -0.24 6.24
CA VAL A 563 28.13 -0.49 5.44
C VAL A 563 28.89 0.81 5.19
N LEU A 564 30.19 0.81 5.47
CA LEU A 564 31.10 1.88 5.12
C LEU A 564 32.16 1.35 4.14
N PRO A 565 32.07 1.69 2.84
CA PRO A 565 33.09 1.31 1.88
C PRO A 565 34.38 2.10 2.14
N LEU A 566 35.51 1.39 2.22
CA LEU A 566 36.84 1.97 2.39
C LEU A 566 37.63 2.02 1.08
N GLY A 567 37.12 1.40 0.01
CA GLY A 567 37.76 1.38 -1.30
C GLY A 567 39.20 0.87 -1.25
N ASP A 568 40.07 1.45 -2.09
CA ASP A 568 41.50 1.10 -2.16
C ASP A 568 42.36 1.75 -1.05
N PHE A 569 41.79 2.51 -0.11
CA PHE A 569 42.56 3.26 0.89
C PHE A 569 43.38 2.37 1.82
N THR A 570 42.93 1.14 2.05
CA THR A 570 43.58 0.16 2.94
C THR A 570 44.53 -0.78 2.20
N LYS A 571 44.67 -0.65 0.87
CA LYS A 571 45.48 -1.57 0.05
C LYS A 571 46.94 -1.54 0.48
N GLY A 572 47.42 -2.65 1.05
CA GLY A 572 48.77 -2.80 1.56
C GLY A 572 49.14 -1.96 2.79
N ASN A 573 48.19 -1.24 3.40
CA ASN A 573 48.46 -0.35 4.53
C ASN A 573 47.46 -0.57 5.67
N MET A 574 47.96 -0.78 6.89
CA MET A 574 47.15 -0.65 8.10
C MET A 574 46.95 0.83 8.44
N GLY A 575 45.85 1.17 9.11
CA GLY A 575 45.55 2.55 9.43
C GLY A 575 44.49 2.71 10.51
N LEU A 576 44.30 3.95 10.93
CA LEU A 576 43.33 4.36 11.93
C LEU A 576 42.08 4.91 11.23
N LEU A 577 40.94 4.25 11.38
CA LEU A 577 39.64 4.80 11.01
C LEU A 577 39.11 5.61 12.19
N SER A 578 38.88 6.89 11.98
CA SER A 578 38.28 7.81 12.95
C SER A 578 36.89 8.20 12.47
N LEU A 579 35.91 8.17 13.37
CA LEU A 579 34.55 8.59 13.13
C LEU A 579 34.06 9.54 14.22
N THR A 580 33.22 10.50 13.84
CA THR A 580 32.56 11.43 14.76
C THR A 580 31.08 11.06 14.88
N VAL A 581 30.63 10.72 16.08
CA VAL A 581 29.23 10.42 16.40
C VAL A 581 28.55 11.69 16.90
N ARG A 582 27.70 12.30 16.07
CA ARG A 582 26.99 13.54 16.41
C ARG A 582 25.89 13.32 17.44
N ALA A 583 25.16 12.22 17.31
CA ALA A 583 24.04 11.85 18.15
C ALA A 583 23.94 10.32 18.27
N ALA A 584 23.48 9.85 19.43
CA ALA A 584 23.34 8.43 19.75
C ALA A 584 22.33 8.26 20.88
N GLY A 585 21.53 7.19 20.79
CA GLY A 585 20.62 6.75 21.85
C GLY A 585 19.50 7.74 22.19
N PRO A 586 18.75 7.46 23.28
CA PRO A 586 18.87 6.30 24.17
C PRO A 586 18.47 4.97 23.50
N TYR A 587 18.93 3.84 24.07
CA TYR A 587 18.65 2.50 23.54
C TYR A 587 17.93 1.63 24.57
N LEU A 588 17.04 0.76 24.09
CA LEU A 588 16.43 -0.30 24.87
C LEU A 588 17.45 -1.39 25.20
N LEU A 589 17.56 -1.76 26.48
CA LEU A 589 18.36 -2.92 26.85
C LEU A 589 17.58 -4.22 26.56
N GLY A 590 18.05 -5.03 25.61
CA GLY A 590 17.49 -6.35 25.30
C GLY A 590 17.60 -7.33 26.49
N GLU A 591 16.76 -8.38 26.52
CA GLU A 591 16.75 -9.36 27.62
C GLU A 591 18.07 -10.12 27.78
N SER A 592 18.80 -10.36 26.69
CA SER A 592 20.14 -10.96 26.68
C SER A 592 21.18 -10.08 27.38
N ASP A 593 21.16 -8.77 27.15
CA ASP A 593 22.04 -7.79 27.82
C ASP A 593 21.62 -7.56 29.29
N LYS A 594 20.33 -7.71 29.63
CA LYS A 594 19.85 -7.69 31.03
C LYS A 594 20.46 -8.83 31.85
N GLN A 595 20.52 -10.05 31.30
CA GLN A 595 21.11 -11.20 32.00
C GLN A 595 22.63 -11.10 32.15
N ALA A 596 23.35 -10.59 31.14
CA ALA A 596 24.79 -10.37 31.22
C ALA A 596 25.17 -9.37 32.33
N ARG A 597 24.32 -8.35 32.55
CA ARG A 597 24.56 -7.35 33.60
C ARG A 597 24.33 -7.91 35.01
N VAL A 598 23.33 -8.77 35.20
CA VAL A 598 23.05 -9.47 36.47
C VAL A 598 24.17 -10.44 36.85
N LEU A 599 24.90 -10.99 35.87
CA LEU A 599 26.07 -11.85 36.12
C LEU A 599 27.37 -11.07 36.36
N SER A 600 27.39 -9.77 36.06
CA SER A 600 28.56 -8.87 36.21
C SER A 600 28.46 -7.91 37.40
N ALA A 601 27.33 -7.90 38.11
CA ALA A 601 27.08 -7.17 39.34
C ALA A 601 27.09 -8.15 40.52
#